data_AF-A0A2V9JIZ1-F1
#
_entry.id   AF-A0A2V9JIZ1-F1
#
_cell.length_a   1.000
_cell.length_b   1.000
_cell.length_c   1.000
_cell.angle_alpha   90.00
_cell.angle_beta   90.00
_cell.angle_gamma   90.00
#
_symmetry.space_group_name_H-M   'P 1'
#
loop_
_entity.id
_entity.type
_entity.pdbx_description
1 polymer ?
#
loop_
_entity_poly.entity_id
_entity_poly.type
_entity_poly.pdbx_seq_one_letter_code
_entity_poly.pdbx_strand_id
1 'polypeptide(L)'
;MRSPSRSSGLVSTGIYSRLRHPRYLDYMLSFLGLALLTGAAGYFLLAFITILLYLIVVPLEERELRDQYRAQYDAYARTVPRFVPHFSRSPKALRS
;
A
#
# COMPACT_ATOMS: atom_id res chain seq x y z
N MET A 1 -12.75 10.89 25.52
CA MET A 1 -12.63 10.68 24.06
C MET A 1 -11.54 11.60 23.53
N ARG A 2 -10.33 11.09 23.26
CA ARG A 2 -9.25 11.87 22.62
C ARG A 2 -9.45 11.79 21.11
N SER A 3 -9.85 12.90 20.50
CA SER A 3 -9.75 13.10 19.06
C SER A 3 -8.28 12.97 18.65
N PRO A 4 -7.93 12.15 17.63
CA PRO A 4 -6.54 12.04 17.22
C PRO A 4 -6.12 13.38 16.61
N SER A 5 -5.04 13.95 17.14
CA SER A 5 -4.40 15.13 16.60
C SER A 5 -4.03 14.89 15.13
N ARG A 6 -4.49 15.78 14.26
CA ARG A 6 -4.30 15.77 12.79
C ARG A 6 -2.84 16.07 12.35
N SER A 7 -1.88 15.76 13.22
CA SER A 7 -0.44 16.05 13.07
C SER A 7 0.42 14.79 13.23
N SER A 8 -0.13 13.62 12.90
CA SER A 8 0.71 12.43 12.69
C SER A 8 1.29 12.53 11.28
N GLY A 9 2.58 12.83 11.17
CA GLY A 9 3.28 12.95 9.89
C GLY A 9 3.14 11.70 9.01
N LEU A 10 3.49 11.82 7.73
CA LEU A 10 3.42 10.71 6.78
C LEU A 10 4.24 9.51 7.30
N VAL A 11 3.56 8.41 7.64
CA VAL A 11 4.20 7.18 8.11
C VAL A 11 4.91 6.52 6.92
N SER A 12 6.22 6.67 6.88
CA SER A 12 7.10 6.17 5.81
C SER A 12 8.16 5.18 6.31
N THR A 13 8.04 4.74 7.57
CA THR A 13 9.00 3.85 8.24
C THR A 13 8.55 2.39 8.21
N GLY A 14 9.47 1.46 8.47
CA GLY A 14 9.17 0.03 8.53
C GLY A 14 8.72 -0.54 7.18
N ILE A 15 7.61 -1.28 7.16
CA ILE A 15 7.10 -1.92 5.94
C ILE A 15 6.70 -0.89 4.85
N TYR A 16 6.23 0.28 5.26
CA TYR A 16 5.87 1.39 4.36
C TYR A 16 7.11 2.01 3.69
N SER A 17 8.32 1.79 4.19
CA SER A 17 9.54 2.22 3.50
C SER A 17 9.88 1.38 2.26
N ARG A 18 9.31 0.16 2.16
CA ARG A 18 9.61 -0.80 1.08
C ARG A 18 8.54 -0.82 0.00
N LEU A 19 7.29 -0.56 0.39
CA LEU A 19 6.13 -0.56 -0.51
C LEU A 19 5.00 0.29 0.12
N ARG A 20 4.26 1.05 -0.69
CA ARG A 20 3.27 2.02 -0.17
C ARG A 20 2.01 1.37 0.41
N HIS A 21 1.66 0.20 -0.12
CA HIS A 21 0.36 -0.45 0.06
C HIS A 21 0.46 -1.91 0.55
N PRO A 22 1.01 -2.18 1.76
CA PRO A 22 1.33 -3.54 2.23
C PRO A 22 0.10 -4.39 2.46
N ARG A 23 -0.95 -3.76 2.97
CA ARG A 23 -2.24 -4.40 3.20
C ARG A 23 -2.85 -4.93 1.90
N TYR A 24 -2.78 -4.13 0.84
CA TYR A 24 -3.31 -4.51 -0.46
C TYR A 24 -2.54 -5.70 -1.06
N LEU A 25 -1.22 -5.72 -0.90
CA LEU A 25 -0.39 -6.85 -1.31
C LEU A 25 -0.74 -8.13 -0.53
N ASP A 26 -0.94 -8.02 0.79
CA ASP A 26 -1.33 -9.15 1.65
C ASP A 26 -2.65 -9.80 1.21
N TYR A 27 -3.68 -8.99 0.94
CA TYR A 27 -4.96 -9.50 0.44
C TYR A 27 -4.84 -10.13 -0.95
N MET A 28 -4.08 -9.53 -1.87
CA MET A 28 -3.83 -10.12 -3.19
C MET A 28 -3.16 -11.49 -3.07
N LEU A 29 -2.13 -11.61 -2.23
CA LEU A 29 -1.40 -12.86 -2.02
C LEU A 29 -2.26 -13.91 -1.30
N SER A 30 -3.09 -13.48 -0.34
CA SER A 30 -3.99 -14.37 0.40
C SER A 30 -5.04 -15.00 -0.53
N PHE A 31 -5.72 -14.19 -1.34
CA PHE A 31 -6.72 -14.73 -2.27
C PHE A 31 -6.09 -15.57 -3.38
N LEU A 32 -4.94 -15.16 -3.91
CA LEU A 32 -4.21 -15.95 -4.91
C LEU A 32 -3.72 -17.28 -4.32
N GLY A 33 -3.14 -17.26 -3.12
CA GLY A 33 -2.69 -18.47 -2.42
C GLY A 33 -3.84 -19.43 -2.15
N LEU A 34 -4.99 -18.91 -1.70
CA LEU A 34 -6.19 -19.72 -1.48
C LEU A 34 -6.74 -20.29 -2.79
N ALA A 35 -6.73 -19.52 -3.87
CA ALA A 35 -7.13 -19.98 -5.19
C ALA A 35 -6.23 -21.12 -5.69
N LEU A 36 -4.91 -21.00 -5.52
CA LEU A 36 -3.94 -22.02 -5.92
C LEU A 36 -4.03 -23.28 -5.05
N LEU A 37 -4.24 -23.14 -3.74
CA LEU A 37 -4.35 -24.27 -2.81
C LEU A 37 -5.63 -25.09 -3.02
N THR A 38 -6.75 -24.42 -3.32
CA THR A 38 -8.06 -25.09 -3.48
C THR A 38 -8.38 -25.45 -4.92
N GLY A 39 -7.76 -24.79 -5.90
CA GLY A 39 -8.09 -24.91 -7.32
C GLY A 39 -9.49 -24.37 -7.68
N ALA A 40 -10.21 -23.74 -6.75
CA ALA A 40 -11.59 -23.33 -6.99
C ALA A 40 -11.67 -22.05 -7.82
N ALA A 41 -12.38 -22.11 -8.95
CA ALA A 41 -12.56 -20.99 -9.87
C ALA A 41 -13.13 -19.72 -9.19
N GLY A 42 -13.96 -19.89 -8.16
CA GLY A 42 -14.51 -18.78 -7.39
C GLY A 42 -13.45 -17.92 -6.70
N TYR A 43 -12.37 -18.52 -6.17
CA TYR A 43 -11.29 -17.75 -5.55
C TYR A 43 -10.40 -17.06 -6.58
N PHE A 44 -10.22 -17.62 -7.78
CA PHE A 44 -9.56 -16.93 -8.88
C PHE A 44 -10.35 -15.70 -9.32
N LEU A 45 -11.69 -15.83 -9.44
CA LEU A 45 -12.56 -14.70 -9.75
C LEU A 45 -12.51 -13.63 -8.66
N LEU A 46 -12.54 -14.04 -7.38
CA LEU A 46 -12.43 -13.13 -6.25
C LEU A 46 -11.10 -12.37 -6.27
N ALA A 47 -9.98 -13.10 -6.44
CA ALA A 47 -8.65 -12.49 -6.57
C ALA A 47 -8.61 -11.48 -7.72
N PHE A 48 -9.14 -11.84 -8.89
CA PHE A 48 -9.21 -10.96 -10.05
C PHE A 48 -10.00 -9.68 -9.77
N ILE A 49 -11.20 -9.78 -9.20
CA ILE A 49 -12.03 -8.63 -8.84
C ILE A 49 -11.32 -7.75 -7.81
N THR A 50 -10.70 -8.34 -6.79
CA THR A 50 -9.94 -7.60 -5.78
C THR A 50 -8.79 -6.81 -6.41
N ILE A 51 -8.07 -7.39 -7.36
CA ILE A 51 -7.00 -6.68 -8.09
C ILE A 51 -7.55 -5.49 -8.85
N LEU A 52 -8.66 -5.65 -9.58
CA LEU A 52 -9.29 -4.55 -10.31
C LEU A 52 -9.75 -3.43 -9.38
N LEU A 53 -10.36 -3.77 -8.25
CA LEU A 53 -10.75 -2.78 -7.24
C LEU A 53 -9.54 -2.00 -6.71
N TYR A 54 -8.40 -2.68 -6.48
CA TYR A 54 -7.19 -2.01 -5.99
C TYR A 54 -6.58 -1.06 -7.02
N LEU A 55 -6.70 -1.36 -8.31
CA LEU A 55 -6.29 -0.44 -9.37
C LEU A 55 -7.11 0.87 -9.37
N ILE A 56 -8.33 0.85 -8.82
CA ILE A 56 -9.22 2.03 -8.72
C ILE A 56 -9.03 2.76 -7.38
N VAL A 57 -9.02 2.02 -6.27
CA VAL A 57 -8.99 2.58 -4.91
C VAL A 57 -7.63 3.20 -4.59
N VAL A 58 -6.53 2.54 -4.96
CA VAL A 58 -5.19 3.01 -4.61
C VAL A 58 -4.90 4.42 -5.17
N PRO A 59 -5.18 4.73 -6.45
CA PRO A 59 -5.03 6.09 -6.96
C PRO A 59 -5.86 7.15 -6.23
N LEU A 60 -7.05 6.80 -5.73
CA LEU A 60 -7.88 7.71 -4.95
C LEU A 60 -7.25 8.01 -3.59
N GLU A 61 -6.83 6.98 -2.86
CA GLU A 61 -6.09 7.17 -1.60
C GLU A 61 -4.78 7.96 -1.81
N GLU A 62 -4.04 7.68 -2.89
CA GLU A 62 -2.81 8.42 -3.18
C GLU A 62 -3.08 9.89 -3.51
N ARG A 63 -4.25 10.23 -4.08
CA ARG A 63 -4.66 11.63 -4.30
C ARG A 63 -4.97 12.31 -2.98
N GLU A 64 -5.73 11.68 -2.10
CA GLU A 64 -6.04 12.21 -0.77
C GLU A 64 -4.77 12.45 0.05
N LEU A 65 -3.83 11.50 0.04
CA LEU A 65 -2.54 11.63 0.70
C LEU A 65 -1.68 12.75 0.10
N ARG A 66 -1.73 12.93 -1.23
CA ARG A 66 -1.02 14.02 -1.91
C ARG A 66 -1.64 15.38 -1.56
N ASP A 67 -2.96 15.47 -1.46
CA ASP A 67 -3.64 16.72 -1.08
C ASP A 67 -3.34 17.10 0.37
N GLN A 68 -3.24 16.10 1.25
CA GLN A 68 -2.95 16.29 2.68
C GLN A 68 -1.48 16.61 2.98
N TYR A 69 -0.54 15.89 2.37
CA TYR A 69 0.90 15.96 2.72
C TYR A 69 1.79 16.59 1.63
N ARG A 70 1.23 16.86 0.44
CA ARG A 70 1.86 17.58 -0.69
C ARG A 70 3.30 17.13 -0.97
N ALA A 71 4.28 18.01 -0.74
CA ALA A 71 5.68 17.77 -1.04
C ALA A 71 6.28 16.58 -0.27
N GLN A 72 5.82 16.31 0.95
CA GLN A 72 6.29 15.17 1.74
C GLN A 72 5.87 13.84 1.10
N TYR A 73 4.62 13.77 0.62
CA TYR A 73 4.12 12.59 -0.07
C TYR A 73 4.81 12.41 -1.44
N ASP A 74 5.06 13.49 -2.16
CA ASP A 74 5.76 13.41 -3.45
C ASP A 74 7.19 12.89 -3.32
N ALA A 75 7.93 13.34 -2.29
CA ALA A 75 9.27 12.82 -1.98
C ALA A 75 9.24 11.33 -1.59
N TYR A 76 8.24 10.94 -0.79
CA TYR A 76 8.02 9.54 -0.41
C TYR A 76 7.64 8.66 -1.62
N ALA A 77 6.68 9.09 -2.44
CA ALA A 77 6.21 8.34 -3.60
C ALA A 77 7.30 8.15 -4.67
N ARG A 78 8.26 9.09 -4.80
CA ARG A 78 9.42 8.91 -5.70
C ARG A 78 10.37 7.80 -5.22
N THR A 79 10.42 7.53 -3.92
CA THR A 79 11.41 6.62 -3.31
C THR A 79 10.82 5.26 -2.96
N VAL A 80 9.50 5.15 -2.83
CA VAL A 80 8.84 3.89 -2.47
C VAL A 80 7.94 3.43 -3.62
N PRO A 81 8.05 2.19 -4.12
CA PRO A 81 7.16 1.66 -5.16
C PRO A 81 5.75 1.40 -4.63
N ARG A 82 4.76 1.40 -5.54
CA ARG A 82 3.33 1.27 -5.19
C ARG A 82 2.95 -0.14 -4.75
N PHE A 83 3.37 -1.17 -5.49
CA PHE A 83 2.92 -2.56 -5.30
C PHE A 83 4.06 -3.58 -5.12
N VAL A 84 5.13 -3.48 -5.90
CA VAL A 84 6.23 -4.46 -5.85
C VAL A 84 7.32 -3.95 -4.91
N PRO A 85 7.61 -4.65 -3.79
CA PRO A 85 8.64 -4.23 -2.86
C PRO A 85 10.01 -4.24 -3.54
N HIS A 86 10.75 -3.14 -3.39
CA HIS A 86 12.15 -3.11 -3.82
C HIS A 86 13.02 -3.61 -2.66
N PHE A 87 13.46 -4.87 -2.73
CA PHE A 87 14.28 -5.48 -1.68
C PHE A 87 15.68 -4.85 -1.51
N SER A 88 16.09 -3.98 -2.44
CA SER A 88 17.42 -3.34 -2.43
C SER A 88 17.50 -2.04 -1.59
N ARG A 89 16.42 -1.58 -0.94
CA ARG A 89 16.46 -0.31 -0.18
C ARG A 89 16.46 -0.54 1.33
N SER A 90 17.61 -0.25 1.95
CA SER A 90 17.75 -0.10 3.40
C SER A 90 16.79 0.98 3.91
N PRO A 91 16.18 0.82 5.11
CA PRO A 91 15.28 1.81 5.66
C PRO A 91 16.05 3.11 5.89
N LYS A 92 15.88 4.11 5.01
CA LYS A 92 16.37 5.45 5.27
C LYS A 92 15.39 6.05 6.26
N ALA A 93 15.79 6.08 7.54
CA ALA A 93 15.08 6.82 8.56
C ALA A 93 15.04 8.29 8.12
N LEU A 94 13.89 8.74 7.59
CA LEU A 94 13.60 10.16 7.44
C LEU A 94 13.42 10.69 8.86
N ARG A 95 14.54 11.16 9.44
CA ARG A 95 14.54 11.95 10.67
C ARG A 95 13.74 13.22 10.41
N SER A 96 12.64 13.37 11.12
CA SER A 96 12.01 14.66 11.40
C SER A 96 12.83 15.42 12.43
#